data_AF-K1ZAR2-F1
#
_entry.id   AF-K1ZAR2-F1
#
_cell.length_a   1.000
_cell.length_b   1.000
_cell.length_c   1.000
_cell.angle_alpha   90.00
_cell.angle_beta   90.00
_cell.angle_gamma   90.00
#
_symmetry.space_group_name_H-M   'P 1'
#
loop_
_entity.id
_entity.type
_entity.pdbx_description
1 polymer ?
#
loop_
_entity_poly.entity_id
_entity_poly.type
_entity_poly.pdbx_seq_one_letter_code
_entity_poly.pdbx_strand_id
1 'polypeptide(L)'
;MPDLKQICEHFSEYETELKKRGLKINLAKLLQWAEERKKNIMTAESLRAKQKKSSRQAPSKADLKKLKGLKEKIKIAEADLAELEKKISELVLSIPNLSDKDVKNSYDGEPFKIEKTWGEQKKFAFTPQTHEELLEKLGGLN
;
A
#
# COMPACT_ATOMS: atom_id res chain seq x y z
N MET A 1 -4.29 -0.53 -5.42
CA MET A 1 -3.17 -0.33 -4.49
C MET A 1 -2.05 0.35 -5.27
N PRO A 2 -1.57 1.52 -4.82
CA PRO A 2 -0.45 2.20 -5.47
C PRO A 2 0.82 1.36 -5.39
N ASP A 3 1.67 1.44 -6.41
CA ASP A 3 2.96 0.74 -6.41
C ASP A 3 3.94 1.43 -5.44
N LEU A 4 4.72 0.64 -4.68
CA LEU A 4 5.80 1.15 -3.84
C LEU A 4 6.73 2.07 -4.61
N LYS A 5 7.05 1.71 -5.86
CA LYS A 5 7.92 2.52 -6.71
C LYS A 5 7.32 3.90 -6.96
N GLN A 6 6.04 3.96 -7.29
CA GLN A 6 5.33 5.22 -7.53
C GLN A 6 5.26 6.08 -6.26
N ILE A 7 5.06 5.47 -5.08
CA ILE A 7 5.03 6.21 -3.81
C ILE A 7 6.40 6.84 -3.51
N CYS A 8 7.50 6.13 -3.79
CA CYS A 8 8.84 6.66 -3.60
C CYS A 8 9.19 7.77 -4.61
N GLU A 9 8.80 7.62 -5.88
CA GLU A 9 9.07 8.61 -6.93
C GLU A 9 8.23 9.88 -6.75
N HIS A 10 6.96 9.73 -6.36
CA HIS A 10 6.00 10.84 -6.18
C HIS A 10 5.73 11.15 -4.70
N PHE A 11 6.73 11.01 -3.83
CA PHE A 11 6.60 11.14 -2.37
C PHE A 11 5.84 12.41 -1.93
N SER A 12 6.21 13.56 -2.51
CA SER A 12 5.60 14.86 -2.19
C SER A 12 4.11 14.93 -2.53
N GLU A 13 3.71 14.30 -3.64
CA GLU A 13 2.31 14.26 -4.08
C GLU A 13 1.48 13.42 -3.12
N TYR A 14 1.98 12.24 -2.74
CA TYR A 14 1.32 11.37 -1.76
C TYR A 14 1.25 12.03 -0.38
N GLU A 15 2.31 12.71 0.07
CA GLU A 15 2.30 13.41 1.36
C GLU A 15 1.23 14.50 1.40
N THR A 16 1.12 15.28 0.32
CA THR A 16 0.10 16.32 0.18
C THR A 16 -1.30 15.70 0.16
N GLU A 17 -1.50 14.61 -0.58
CA GLU A 17 -2.78 13.92 -0.69
C GLU A 17 -3.25 13.34 0.65
N LEU A 18 -2.34 12.73 1.41
CA LEU A 18 -2.66 12.23 2.75
C LEU A 18 -3.04 13.36 3.71
N LYS A 19 -2.34 14.50 3.64
CA LYS A 19 -2.69 15.70 4.41
C LYS A 19 -4.08 16.23 4.04
N LYS A 20 -4.38 16.33 2.74
CA LYS A 20 -5.71 16.73 2.23
C LYS A 20 -6.82 15.82 2.77
N ARG A 21 -6.56 14.52 2.86
CA ARG A 21 -7.51 13.50 3.35
C ARG A 21 -7.54 13.36 4.87
N GLY A 22 -6.73 14.12 5.62
CA GLY A 22 -6.63 14.00 7.08
C GLY A 22 -6.05 12.67 7.57
N LEU A 23 -5.38 11.90 6.69
CA LEU A 23 -4.82 10.59 7.03
C LEU A 23 -3.40 10.73 7.58
N LYS A 24 -3.14 10.12 8.73
CA LYS A 24 -1.82 10.10 9.36
C LYS A 24 -1.08 8.80 9.03
N ILE A 25 -0.46 8.75 7.84
CA ILE A 25 0.39 7.63 7.41
C ILE A 25 1.84 8.09 7.34
N ASN A 26 2.75 7.31 7.92
CA ASN A 26 4.18 7.65 7.95
C ASN A 26 4.89 7.19 6.67
N LEU A 27 4.82 8.01 5.62
CA LEU A 27 5.51 7.76 4.36
C LEU A 27 7.04 7.80 4.50
N ALA A 28 7.59 8.60 5.41
CA ALA A 28 9.04 8.67 5.62
C ALA A 28 9.60 7.31 6.07
N LYS A 29 8.86 6.59 6.92
CA LYS A 29 9.22 5.23 7.32
C LYS A 29 9.17 4.25 6.15
N LEU A 30 8.19 4.40 5.25
CA LEU A 30 8.10 3.59 4.04
C LEU A 30 9.33 3.79 3.13
N LEU A 31 9.79 5.03 2.99
CA LEU A 31 10.99 5.36 2.19
C LEU A 31 12.25 4.70 2.78
N GLN A 32 12.41 4.77 4.10
CA GLN A 32 13.51 4.09 4.81
C GLN A 32 13.48 2.57 4.56
N TRP A 33 12.31 1.95 4.71
CA TRP A 33 12.14 0.52 4.44
C TRP A 33 12.40 0.14 2.98
N ALA A 34 12.04 1.01 2.02
CA ALA A 34 12.33 0.77 0.61
C ALA A 34 13.85 0.77 0.33
N GLU A 35 14.60 1.67 0.97
CA GLU A 35 16.07 1.68 0.88
C GLU A 35 16.70 0.46 1.55
N GLU A 36 16.24 0.09 2.75
CA GLU A 36 16.68 -1.11 3.46
C GLU A 36 16.41 -2.36 2.64
N ARG A 37 15.23 -2.46 2.00
CA ARG A 37 14.88 -3.55 1.11
C ARG A 37 15.88 -3.68 -0.04
N LYS A 38 16.22 -2.56 -0.69
CA LYS A 38 17.21 -2.55 -1.78
C LYS A 38 18.58 -3.03 -1.30
N LYS A 39 19.04 -2.56 -0.13
CA LYS A 39 20.31 -2.98 0.47
C LYS A 39 20.31 -4.47 0.83
N ASN A 40 19.21 -4.98 1.39
CA ASN A 40 19.06 -6.38 1.77
C ASN A 40 19.06 -7.31 0.55
N ILE A 41 18.37 -6.94 -0.53
CA ILE A 41 18.41 -7.69 -1.80
C ILE A 41 19.84 -7.77 -2.34
N MET A 42 20.54 -6.64 -2.44
CA MET A 42 21.94 -6.62 -2.91
C MET A 42 22.86 -7.48 -2.04
N THR A 43 22.65 -7.46 -0.73
CA THR A 43 23.43 -8.26 0.23
C THR A 43 23.16 -9.76 0.05
N ALA A 44 21.89 -10.15 -0.07
CA ALA A 44 21.49 -11.54 -0.29
C ALA A 44 22.04 -12.06 -1.63
N GLU A 45 21.98 -11.28 -2.69
CA GLU A 45 22.56 -11.63 -4.00
C GLU A 45 24.08 -11.80 -3.93
N SER A 46 24.78 -10.89 -3.24
CA SER A 46 26.23 -10.99 -3.02
C SER A 46 26.60 -12.27 -2.25
N LEU A 47 25.84 -12.63 -1.22
CA LEU A 47 26.06 -13.84 -0.44
C LEU A 47 25.80 -15.11 -1.27
N ARG A 48 24.72 -15.14 -2.06
CA ARG A 48 24.41 -16.23 -3.00
C ARG A 48 25.51 -16.39 -4.06
N ALA A 49 26.01 -15.28 -4.60
CA ALA A 49 27.12 -15.30 -5.56
C ALA A 49 28.40 -15.86 -4.94
N LYS A 50 28.75 -15.46 -3.71
CA LYS A 50 29.89 -16.01 -2.96
C LYS A 50 29.73 -17.51 -2.71
N GLN A 51 28.54 -17.95 -2.27
CA GLN A 51 28.25 -19.37 -2.06
C GLN A 51 28.38 -20.19 -3.34
N LYS A 52 27.87 -19.69 -4.47
CA LYS A 52 27.98 -20.35 -5.78
C LYS A 52 29.42 -20.43 -6.28
N LYS A 53 30.23 -19.38 -6.05
CA LYS A 53 31.66 -19.37 -6.40
C LYS A 53 32.44 -20.39 -5.57
N SER A 54 32.21 -20.43 -4.26
CA SER A 54 32.90 -21.35 -3.34
C SER A 54 32.46 -22.81 -3.46
N SER A 55 31.24 -23.09 -3.95
CA SER A 55 30.77 -24.46 -4.18
C SER A 55 31.25 -25.07 -5.51
N ARG A 56 31.70 -24.25 -6.47
CA ARG A 56 32.27 -24.70 -7.74
C ARG A 56 33.75 -25.12 -7.64
N GLN A 57 34.44 -24.71 -6.58
CA GLN A 57 35.80 -25.17 -6.28
C GLN A 57 35.70 -26.43 -5.42
N ALA A 58 36.49 -27.49 -5.71
CA ALA A 58 36.52 -28.71 -4.90
C ALA A 58 36.83 -28.33 -3.43
N PRO A 59 35.84 -28.36 -2.53
CA PRO A 59 35.97 -27.65 -1.25
C PRO A 59 36.78 -28.49 -0.27
N SER A 60 37.76 -27.87 0.38
CA SER A 60 38.45 -28.49 1.52
C SER A 60 37.50 -28.62 2.74
N LYS A 61 37.90 -29.37 3.77
CA LYS A 61 37.15 -29.43 5.05
C LYS A 61 36.94 -28.04 5.68
N ALA A 62 37.86 -27.09 5.46
CA ALA A 62 37.72 -25.71 5.93
C ALA A 62 36.69 -24.91 5.12
N ASP A 63 36.56 -25.19 3.81
CA ASP A 63 35.60 -24.54 2.93
C ASP A 63 34.17 -25.02 3.19
N LEU A 64 33.99 -26.27 3.61
CA LEU A 64 32.69 -26.78 4.08
C LEU A 64 32.16 -25.99 5.30
N LYS A 65 33.02 -25.59 6.23
CA LYS A 65 32.61 -24.77 7.40
C LYS A 65 32.22 -23.35 6.97
N LYS A 66 32.96 -22.76 6.04
CA LYS A 66 32.63 -21.45 5.44
C LYS A 66 31.32 -21.48 4.66
N LEU A 67 31.07 -22.54 3.89
CA LEU A 67 29.83 -22.74 3.14
C LEU A 67 28.61 -22.89 4.06
N LYS A 68 28.74 -23.59 5.19
CA LYS A 68 27.69 -23.66 6.21
C LYS A 68 27.38 -22.29 6.80
N GLY A 69 28.40 -21.52 7.19
CA GLY A 69 28.22 -20.15 7.70
C GLY A 69 27.60 -19.20 6.67
N LEU A 70 27.95 -19.33 5.39
CA LEU A 70 27.31 -18.56 4.30
C LEU A 70 25.83 -18.93 4.14
N LYS A 71 25.49 -20.23 4.21
CA LYS A 71 24.09 -20.69 4.12
C LYS A 71 23.24 -20.12 5.24
N GLU A 72 23.79 -20.05 6.45
CA GLU A 72 23.10 -19.48 7.61
C GLU A 72 22.91 -17.96 7.48
N LYS A 73 23.93 -17.24 7.02
CA LYS A 73 23.82 -15.80 6.71
C LYS A 73 22.79 -15.50 5.62
N ILE A 74 22.71 -16.34 4.58
CA ILE A 74 21.70 -16.21 3.54
C ILE A 74 20.30 -16.42 4.14
N LYS A 75 20.12 -17.46 4.96
CA LYS A 75 18.83 -17.74 5.60
C LYS A 75 18.35 -16.59 6.49
N ILE A 76 19.25 -15.97 7.26
CA ILE A 76 18.94 -14.80 8.08
C ILE A 76 18.56 -13.61 7.19
N ALA A 77 19.37 -13.29 6.18
CA ALA A 77 19.10 -12.18 5.28
C ALA A 77 17.77 -12.34 4.49
N GLU A 78 17.41 -13.56 4.12
CA GLU A 78 16.13 -13.87 3.46
C GLU A 78 14.95 -13.71 4.42
N ALA A 79 15.09 -14.12 5.68
CA ALA A 79 14.06 -13.93 6.71
C ALA A 79 13.83 -12.44 7.01
N ASP A 80 14.91 -11.67 7.18
CA ASP A 80 14.85 -10.23 7.41
C ASP A 80 14.20 -9.50 6.23
N LEU A 81 14.54 -9.90 5.00
CA LEU A 81 13.92 -9.37 3.78
C LEU A 81 12.42 -9.68 3.74
N ALA A 82 12.01 -10.90 4.04
CA ALA A 82 10.60 -11.30 4.04
C ALA A 82 9.78 -10.54 5.10
N GLU A 83 10.33 -10.33 6.29
CA GLU A 83 9.68 -9.53 7.33
C GLU A 83 9.53 -8.06 6.91
N LEU A 84 10.57 -7.50 6.29
CA LEU A 84 10.55 -6.14 5.78
C LEU A 84 9.54 -5.97 4.63
N GLU A 85 9.46 -6.93 3.70
CA GLU A 85 8.47 -6.92 2.62
C GLU A 85 7.03 -7.00 3.14
N LYS A 86 6.80 -7.77 4.20
CA LYS A 86 5.48 -7.81 4.85
C LYS A 86 5.09 -6.45 5.43
N LYS A 87 6.00 -5.81 6.19
CA LYS A 87 5.78 -4.47 6.77
C LYS A 87 5.51 -3.42 5.69
N ILE A 88 6.28 -3.46 4.60
CA ILE A 88 6.08 -2.58 3.44
C ILE A 88 4.70 -2.84 2.83
N SER A 89 4.33 -4.08 2.57
CA SER A 89 3.05 -4.42 1.95
C SER A 89 1.86 -3.98 2.80
N GLU A 90 1.91 -4.20 4.12
CA GLU A 90 0.85 -3.76 5.04
C GLU A 90 0.68 -2.24 5.01
N LEU A 91 1.79 -1.49 5.00
CA LEU A 91 1.73 -0.04 4.95
C LEU A 91 1.24 0.47 3.59
N VAL A 92 1.70 -0.12 2.48
CA VAL A 92 1.26 0.25 1.12
C VAL A 92 -0.23 -0.02 0.91
N LEU A 93 -0.77 -1.10 1.50
CA LEU A 93 -2.20 -1.39 1.45
C LEU A 93 -3.06 -0.35 2.17
N SER A 94 -2.51 0.34 3.17
CA SER A 94 -3.21 1.41 3.88
C SER A 94 -3.22 2.75 3.12
N ILE A 95 -2.38 2.90 2.09
CA ILE A 95 -2.26 4.14 1.33
C ILE A 95 -3.33 4.18 0.23
N PRO A 96 -4.20 5.20 0.21
CA PRO A 96 -5.18 5.33 -0.86
C PRO A 96 -4.52 5.77 -2.18
N ASN A 97 -5.25 5.64 -3.28
CA ASN A 97 -4.81 6.17 -4.57
C ASN A 97 -4.76 7.70 -4.55
N LEU A 98 -3.83 8.28 -5.33
CA LEU A 98 -3.81 9.71 -5.64
C LEU A 98 -5.12 10.12 -6.31
N SER A 99 -5.64 11.28 -5.92
CA SER A 99 -6.77 11.89 -6.62
C SER A 99 -6.33 12.39 -7.99
N ASP A 100 -7.24 12.36 -8.96
CA ASP A 100 -7.02 13.03 -10.24
C ASP A 100 -6.93 14.55 -10.02
N LYS A 101 -6.21 15.25 -10.91
CA LYS A 101 -6.04 16.71 -10.88
C LYS A 101 -7.37 17.44 -11.03
N ASP A 102 -8.33 16.83 -11.73
CA ASP A 102 -9.66 17.40 -11.94
C ASP A 102 -10.60 17.22 -10.74
N VAL A 103 -10.22 16.39 -9.76
CA VAL A 103 -11.02 16.18 -8.55
C VAL A 103 -10.88 17.39 -7.64
N LYS A 104 -11.98 18.13 -7.48
CA LYS A 104 -12.06 19.22 -6.51
C LYS A 104 -12.10 18.65 -5.09
N ASN A 105 -11.23 19.16 -4.24
CA ASN A 105 -11.22 18.81 -2.82
C ASN A 105 -12.49 19.32 -2.14
N SER A 106 -13.18 18.45 -1.39
CA SER A 106 -14.34 18.80 -0.55
C SER A 106 -14.08 18.57 0.94
N TYR A 107 -12.82 18.43 1.34
CA TYR A 107 -12.44 17.97 2.68
C TYR A 107 -12.72 19.00 3.79
N ASP A 108 -13.03 20.25 3.44
CA ASP A 108 -13.34 21.33 4.36
C ASP A 108 -14.85 21.46 4.67
N GLY A 109 -15.66 20.46 4.28
CA GLY A 109 -17.11 20.49 4.47
C GLY A 109 -17.86 21.28 3.38
N GLU A 110 -17.14 21.76 2.37
CA GLU A 110 -17.71 22.32 1.15
C GLU A 110 -18.56 21.26 0.43
N PRO A 111 -19.80 21.59 0.01
CA PRO A 111 -20.67 20.65 -0.68
C PRO A 111 -20.04 20.22 -2.01
N PHE A 112 -20.20 18.94 -2.36
CA PHE A 112 -19.78 18.43 -3.67
C PHE A 112 -20.43 19.25 -4.79
N LYS A 113 -19.65 19.58 -5.82
CA LYS A 113 -20.16 20.27 -7.00
C LYS A 113 -21.07 19.33 -7.80
N ILE A 114 -22.32 19.73 -7.99
CA ILE A 114 -23.23 19.05 -8.91
C ILE A 114 -22.84 19.46 -10.33
N GLU A 115 -22.28 18.55 -11.12
CA GLU A 115 -21.88 18.83 -12.50
C GLU A 115 -23.07 18.85 -13.46
N LYS A 116 -24.07 18.01 -13.23
CA LYS A 116 -25.29 17.95 -14.06
C LYS A 116 -26.46 17.37 -13.26
N THR A 117 -27.63 17.95 -13.45
CA THR A 117 -28.92 17.36 -13.08
C THR A 117 -29.69 17.01 -14.34
N TRP A 118 -30.61 16.05 -14.24
CA TRP A 118 -31.48 15.66 -15.35
C TRP A 118 -32.90 15.41 -14.85
N GLY A 119 -33.88 15.94 -15.58
CA GLY A 119 -35.28 15.97 -15.17
C GLY A 119 -35.56 16.99 -14.07
N GLU A 120 -36.81 17.03 -13.61
CA GLU A 120 -37.26 17.88 -12.51
C GLU A 120 -37.66 17.03 -11.31
N GLN A 121 -37.29 17.46 -10.10
CA GLN A 121 -37.71 16.79 -8.88
C GLN A 121 -39.22 16.96 -8.71
N LYS A 122 -39.96 15.84 -8.64
CA LYS A 122 -41.42 15.83 -8.54
C LYS A 122 -41.89 16.58 -7.30
N LYS A 123 -42.78 17.55 -7.48
CA LYS A 123 -43.50 18.21 -6.39
C LYS A 123 -44.71 17.36 -6.00
N PHE A 124 -44.79 16.96 -4.74
CA PHE A 124 -45.91 16.20 -4.21
C PHE A 124 -46.94 17.15 -3.58
N ALA A 125 -48.23 16.91 -3.82
CA ALA A 125 -49.32 17.62 -3.16
C ALA A 125 -49.66 17.04 -1.76
N PHE A 126 -48.90 16.04 -1.32
CA PHE A 126 -48.99 15.38 -0.03
C PHE A 126 -47.58 15.22 0.55
N THR A 127 -47.47 14.98 1.86
CA THR A 127 -46.17 14.68 2.49
C THR A 127 -45.64 13.35 1.97
N PRO A 128 -44.53 13.33 1.20
CA PRO A 128 -44.00 12.10 0.65
C PRO A 128 -43.53 11.19 1.80
N GLN A 129 -43.93 9.93 1.74
CA GLN A 129 -43.48 8.91 2.69
C GLN A 129 -42.10 8.38 2.29
N THR A 130 -41.31 7.93 3.26
CA THR A 130 -40.06 7.23 2.97
C THR A 130 -40.33 5.87 2.34
N HIS A 131 -39.31 5.29 1.71
CA HIS A 131 -39.44 3.96 1.11
C HIS A 131 -39.76 2.87 2.16
N GLU A 132 -39.25 3.01 3.39
CA GLU A 132 -39.52 2.09 4.51
C GLU A 132 -40.99 2.14 4.94
N GLU A 133 -41.53 3.33 5.20
CA GLU A 133 -42.95 3.50 5.59
C GLU A 133 -43.93 2.96 4.54
N LEU A 134 -43.59 3.12 3.26
CA LEU A 134 -44.39 2.57 2.17
C LEU A 134 -44.35 1.04 2.18
N LEU A 135 -43.18 0.45 2.43
CA LEU A 135 -43.00 -0.99 2.47
C LEU A 135 -43.68 -1.63 3.69
N GLU A 136 -43.61 -1.02 4.87
CA GLU A 136 -44.34 -1.48 6.07
C GLU A 136 -45.85 -1.49 5.83
N LYS A 137 -46.40 -0.41 5.26
CA LYS A 137 -47.83 -0.33 4.91
C LYS A 137 -48.26 -1.36 3.87
N LEU A 138 -47.35 -1.75 2.97
CA LEU A 138 -47.59 -2.76 1.94
C LEU A 138 -47.28 -4.19 2.42
N GLY A 139 -46.83 -4.37 3.67
CA GLY A 139 -46.46 -5.67 4.24
C GLY A 139 -45.15 -6.26 3.69
N GLY A 140 -44.29 -5.41 3.11
CA GLY A 140 -42.98 -5.78 2.57
C GLY A 140 -41.81 -5.61 3.55
N LEU A 141 -42.06 -4.96 4.68
CA LEU A 141 -41.14 -4.86 5.82
C LEU A 141 -41.91 -5.27 7.09
N ASN A 142 -41.30 -6.12 7.91
CA ASN A 142 -41.80 -6.57 9.22
C ASN A 142 -40.92 -6.01 10.33
#